data_AF-A0A1F7F4Z1-F1
#
_entry.id   AF-A0A1F7F4Z1-F1
#
_cell.length_a   1.000
_cell.length_b   1.000
_cell.length_c   1.000
_cell.angle_alpha   90.00
_cell.angle_beta   90.00
_cell.angle_gamma   90.00
#
_symmetry.space_group_name_H-M   'P 1'
#
loop_
_entity.id
_entity.type
_entity.pdbx_description
1 polymer ?
#
loop_
_entity_poly.entity_id
_entity_poly.type
_entity_poly.pdbx_seq_one_letter_code
_entity_poly.pdbx_strand_id
1 'polypeptide(L)'
;MENDYFICPVCGQEVQTREKTCPSCGADDETGWSGNAAYPEEFDADDYNDAVQREFDEGKRPFSARNIVVAGIAIVLVVAFLRAYFF
;
A
#
# COMPACT_ATOMS: atom_id res chain seq x y z
N MET A 1 -21.61 33.01 -26.73
CA MET A 1 -20.79 32.44 -25.64
C MET A 1 -20.43 31.05 -26.12
N GLU A 2 -19.22 30.89 -26.66
CA GLU A 2 -18.65 29.57 -26.96
C GLU A 2 -18.48 28.88 -25.61
N ASN A 3 -19.26 27.84 -25.33
CA ASN A 3 -19.00 27.02 -24.15
C ASN A 3 -17.82 26.14 -24.53
N ASP A 4 -16.63 26.54 -24.11
CA ASP A 4 -15.43 25.75 -24.33
C ASP A 4 -15.45 24.53 -23.39
N TYR A 5 -15.25 23.36 -23.98
CA TYR A 5 -15.23 22.07 -23.30
C TYR A 5 -13.93 21.35 -23.65
N PHE A 6 -13.38 20.61 -22.69
CA PHE A 6 -12.24 19.73 -22.91
C PHE A 6 -12.55 18.33 -22.37
N ILE A 7 -11.81 17.34 -22.86
CA ILE A 7 -11.93 15.96 -22.37
C ILE A 7 -11.00 15.78 -21.17
N CYS A 8 -11.54 15.33 -20.04
CA CYS A 8 -10.75 15.01 -18.87
C CYS A 8 -9.73 13.91 -19.20
N PRO A 9 -8.42 14.14 -19.03
CA PRO A 9 -7.39 13.14 -19.34
C PRO A 9 -7.40 11.94 -18.38
N VAL A 10 -8.06 12.06 -17.22
CA VAL A 10 -8.12 11.01 -16.19
C VAL A 10 -9.24 10.01 -16.45
N CYS A 11 -10.44 10.47 -16.84
CA CYS A 11 -11.61 9.59 -17.01
C CYS A 11 -12.31 9.68 -18.37
N GLY A 12 -11.96 10.64 -19.22
CA GLY A 12 -12.54 10.80 -20.55
C GLY A 12 -13.88 11.56 -20.60
N GLN A 13 -14.37 12.12 -19.49
CA GLN A 13 -15.60 12.92 -19.49
C GLN A 13 -15.38 14.31 -20.12
N GLU A 14 -16.39 14.86 -20.80
CA GLU A 14 -16.44 16.27 -21.21
C GLU A 14 -16.58 17.20 -19.99
N VAL A 15 -15.63 18.11 -19.80
CA VAL A 15 -15.59 19.07 -18.69
C VAL A 15 -15.65 20.48 -19.27
N GLN A 16 -16.41 21.38 -18.63
CA GLN A 16 -16.45 22.78 -19.06
C GLN A 16 -15.16 23.49 -18.63
N THR A 17 -14.59 24.34 -19.48
CA THR A 17 -13.34 25.08 -19.17
C THR A 17 -13.45 25.96 -17.91
N ARG A 18 -14.67 26.28 -17.45
CA ARG A 18 -14.92 27.05 -16.21
C ARG A 18 -14.99 26.19 -14.94
N GLU A 19 -15.03 24.87 -15.06
CA GLU A 19 -15.08 23.98 -13.91
C GLU A 19 -13.70 23.81 -13.30
N LYS A 20 -13.62 23.90 -11.97
CA LYS A 20 -12.36 23.73 -11.23
C LYS A 20 -11.95 22.26 -11.10
N THR A 21 -12.90 21.36 -11.27
CA THR A 21 -12.76 19.93 -10.94
C THR A 21 -13.70 19.12 -11.81
N CYS A 22 -13.32 17.90 -12.17
CA CYS A 22 -14.13 17.01 -12.99
C CYS A 22 -15.32 16.50 -12.17
N PRO A 23 -16.56 16.69 -12.63
CA PRO A 23 -17.72 16.24 -11.87
C PRO A 23 -17.87 14.71 -11.83
N SER A 24 -17.18 13.96 -12.69
CA SER A 24 -17.20 12.49 -12.67
C SER A 24 -16.13 11.87 -11.77
N CYS A 25 -14.86 12.29 -11.89
CA CYS A 25 -13.75 11.62 -11.19
C CYS A 25 -13.11 12.46 -10.08
N GLY A 26 -13.44 13.75 -9.98
CA GLY A 26 -12.86 14.63 -8.98
C GLY A 26 -11.45 15.13 -9.30
N ALA A 27 -10.88 14.80 -10.47
CA ALA A 27 -9.59 15.33 -10.90
C ALA A 27 -9.68 16.86 -11.15
N ASP A 28 -8.62 17.60 -10.83
CA ASP A 28 -8.55 19.06 -10.95
C ASP A 28 -7.27 19.49 -11.71
N ASP A 29 -6.94 20.78 -11.64
CA ASP A 29 -5.68 21.26 -12.20
C ASP A 29 -4.48 20.63 -11.48
N GLU A 30 -4.45 20.57 -10.16
CA GLU A 30 -3.31 19.99 -9.42
C GLU A 30 -3.07 18.50 -9.74
N THR A 31 -4.14 17.72 -9.90
CA THR A 31 -4.08 16.25 -9.98
C THR A 31 -4.41 15.66 -11.34
N GLY A 32 -5.02 16.44 -12.24
CA GLY A 32 -5.64 15.91 -13.47
C GLY A 32 -5.15 16.54 -14.76
N TRP A 33 -5.20 17.86 -14.88
CA TRP A 33 -5.01 18.55 -16.17
C TRP A 33 -4.18 19.83 -16.09
N SER A 34 -3.41 20.06 -15.04
CA SER A 34 -2.38 21.09 -15.12
C SER A 34 -1.33 20.68 -16.15
N GLY A 35 -0.75 21.68 -16.84
CA GLY A 35 0.35 21.44 -17.78
C GLY A 35 1.63 20.89 -17.12
N ASN A 36 1.67 20.87 -15.78
CA ASN A 36 2.69 20.31 -14.93
C ASN A 36 2.22 19.05 -14.18
N ALA A 37 1.07 18.46 -14.54
CA ALA A 37 0.68 17.14 -14.08
C ALA A 37 1.79 16.17 -14.49
N ALA A 38 2.59 15.76 -13.52
CA ALA A 38 3.72 14.87 -13.74
C ALA A 38 3.15 13.51 -14.13
N TYR A 39 3.20 13.20 -15.43
CA TYR A 39 3.12 11.80 -15.84
C TYR A 39 4.36 11.13 -15.23
N PRO A 40 4.18 10.13 -14.36
CA PRO A 40 5.33 9.42 -13.84
C PRO A 40 6.11 8.88 -15.04
N GLU A 41 7.40 9.23 -15.09
CA GLU A 41 8.34 8.65 -16.04
C GLU A 41 8.31 7.13 -15.91
N GLU A 42 8.64 6.43 -17.00
CA GLU A 42 8.52 4.96 -17.13
C GLU A 42 8.82 4.24 -15.81
N PHE A 43 7.75 3.71 -15.19
CA PHE A 43 7.89 2.85 -14.03
C PHE A 43 8.58 1.56 -14.46
N ASP A 44 9.78 1.30 -13.95
CA ASP A 44 10.42 0.02 -14.14
C ASP A 44 9.74 -1.06 -13.26
N ALA A 45 9.85 -2.31 -13.70
CA ALA A 45 9.23 -3.42 -12.99
C ALA A 45 9.90 -3.71 -11.63
N ASP A 46 11.16 -3.31 -11.44
CA ASP A 46 11.92 -3.52 -10.22
C ASP A 46 11.43 -2.58 -9.10
N ASP A 47 11.15 -1.30 -9.41
CA ASP A 47 10.58 -0.32 -8.47
C ASP A 47 9.17 -0.71 -8.01
N TYR A 48 8.36 -1.31 -8.91
CA TYR A 48 7.07 -1.90 -8.53
C TYR A 48 7.24 -3.05 -7.53
N ASN A 49 8.16 -3.99 -7.80
CA ASN A 49 8.40 -5.12 -6.93
C ASN A 49 8.93 -4.69 -5.55
N ASP A 50 9.82 -3.70 -5.51
CA ASP A 50 10.36 -3.14 -4.26
C ASP A 50 9.29 -2.41 -3.43
N ALA A 51 8.40 -1.66 -4.07
CA ALA A 51 7.27 -1.03 -3.41
C ALA A 51 6.29 -2.07 -2.85
N VAL A 52 5.96 -3.10 -3.63
CA VAL A 52 5.12 -4.22 -3.18
C VAL A 52 5.76 -4.93 -1.99
N GLN A 53 7.06 -5.18 -2.03
CA GLN A 53 7.75 -5.84 -0.92
C GLN A 53 7.74 -4.98 0.35
N ARG A 54 7.98 -3.66 0.26
CA ARG A 54 7.98 -2.79 1.44
C ARG A 54 6.61 -2.62 2.08
N GLU A 55 5.57 -2.51 1.27
CA GLU A 55 4.21 -2.23 1.76
C GLU A 55 3.45 -3.51 2.14
N PHE A 56 3.74 -4.64 1.49
CA PHE A 56 2.99 -5.90 1.65
C PHE A 56 3.78 -7.08 2.23
N ASP A 57 5.10 -6.99 2.49
CA ASP A 57 5.73 -7.99 3.38
C ASP A 57 5.25 -7.74 4.82
N GLU A 58 4.09 -8.31 5.14
CA GLU A 58 3.59 -8.49 6.50
C GLU A 58 4.52 -9.42 7.27
N GLY A 59 5.62 -8.86 7.76
CA GLY A 59 6.29 -9.34 8.96
C GLY A 59 6.90 -10.73 8.85
N LYS A 60 8.10 -10.79 8.26
CA LYS A 60 9.14 -11.66 8.81
C LYS A 60 9.52 -11.09 10.18
N ARG A 61 8.69 -11.31 11.21
CA ARG A 61 9.07 -10.98 12.59
C ARG A 61 10.33 -11.81 12.87
N PRO A 62 11.52 -11.20 13.02
CA PRO A 62 12.70 -11.99 13.31
C PRO A 62 12.40 -12.74 14.60
N PHE A 63 12.65 -14.05 14.61
CA PHE A 63 12.50 -14.86 15.81
C PHE A 63 13.34 -14.22 16.91
N SER A 64 12.70 -13.46 17.80
CA SER A 64 13.37 -12.78 18.89
C SER A 64 13.96 -13.86 19.78
N ALA A 65 15.23 -13.73 20.15
CA ALA A 65 15.89 -14.65 21.09
C ALA A 65 15.05 -14.85 22.37
N ARG A 66 14.27 -13.84 22.78
CA ARG A 66 13.29 -13.93 23.87
C ARG A 66 12.24 -15.01 23.64
N ASN A 67 11.69 -15.13 22.42
CA ASN A 67 10.67 -16.13 22.10
C ASN A 67 11.24 -17.55 22.13
N ILE A 68 12.51 -17.72 21.76
CA ILE A 68 13.22 -19.00 21.85
C ILE A 68 13.42 -19.41 23.31
N VAL A 69 13.84 -18.48 24.17
CA VAL A 69 14.01 -18.74 25.61
C VAL A 69 12.68 -19.10 26.27
N VAL A 70 11.61 -18.34 25.99
CA VAL A 70 10.27 -18.61 26.53
C VAL A 70 9.76 -19.99 26.08
N ALA A 71 9.93 -20.34 24.81
CA ALA A 71 9.56 -21.66 24.31
C ALA A 71 10.34 -22.79 25.01
N GLY A 72 11.65 -22.60 25.25
CA GLY A 72 12.47 -23.54 26.00
C GLY A 72 11.98 -23.76 27.44
N ILE A 73 11.66 -22.67 28.15
CA ILE A 73 11.12 -22.75 29.53
C ILE A 73 9.78 -23.49 29.54
N ALA A 74 8.88 -23.18 28.61
CA ALA A 74 7.59 -23.83 28.50
C ALA A 74 7.72 -25.35 28.28
N ILE A 75 8.63 -25.77 27.40
CA ILE A 75 8.88 -27.20 27.14
C ILE A 75 9.39 -27.90 28.39
N VAL A 76 10.34 -27.30 29.12
CA VAL A 76 10.87 -27.87 30.37
C VAL A 76 9.77 -28.04 31.42
N LEU A 77 8.90 -27.06 31.59
CA LEU A 77 7.78 -27.13 32.53
C LEU A 77 6.78 -28.23 32.15
N VAL A 78 6.46 -28.38 30.86
CA VAL A 78 5.59 -29.46 30.37
C VAL A 78 6.21 -30.83 30.64
N VAL A 79 7.49 -31.01 30.35
CA VAL A 79 8.19 -32.28 30.62
C VAL A 79 8.25 -32.59 32.11
N ALA A 80 8.50 -31.60 32.96
CA ALA A 80 8.51 -31.77 34.41
C ALA A 80 7.11 -32.14 34.94
N PHE A 81 6.06 -31.51 34.42
CA PHE A 81 4.68 -31.80 34.79
C PHE A 81 4.27 -33.21 34.36
N LEU A 82 4.60 -33.61 33.13
CA LEU A 82 4.35 -34.98 32.66
C LEU A 82 5.10 -36.01 33.49
N ARG A 83 6.36 -35.75 33.86
CA ARG A 83 7.11 -36.62 34.78
C ARG A 83 6.44 -36.75 36.14
N ALA A 84 5.91 -35.66 36.70
CA ALA A 84 5.24 -35.67 38.00
C ALA A 84 3.84 -36.32 37.97
N TYR A 85 3.22 -36.43 36.80
CA TYR A 85 1.88 -37.00 36.64
C TYR A 85 1.89 -38.48 36.26
N PHE A 86 2.96 -38.94 35.62
CA PHE A 86 3.11 -40.32 35.13
C PHE A 86 4.07 -41.19 35.97
N PHE A 87 4.62 -40.66 37.06
CA PHE A 87 5.51 -41.36 38.00
C PHE A 87 5.14 -41.00 39.43
#